data_AF-A0A165RR36-F1
#
_entry.id   AF-A0A165RR36-F1
#
_cell.length_a   1.000
_cell.length_b   1.000
_cell.length_c   1.000
_cell.angle_alpha   90.00
_cell.angle_beta   90.00
_cell.angle_gamma   90.00
#
_symmetry.space_group_name_H-M   'P 1'
#
loop_
_entity.id
_entity.type
_entity.pdbx_description
1 polymer ?
#
loop_
_entity_poly.entity_id
_entity_poly.type
_entity_poly.pdbx_seq_one_letter_code
_entity_poly.pdbx_strand_id
1 'polypeptide(L)'
;MQHESLAAARVRWLGICTSELAELGICKDALIPITKHDEKKALSMLRRSGLPKKWRKELQYMLFNRRKAEIEILPNVQRKAAASGFDYDLERRSGDMTDPLDNLHFTSFQTSEPQCLTAYLTDKITTIVDSYAAK
;
A
#
# COMPACT_ATOMS: atom_id res chain seq x y z
N MET A 1 -32.44 10.37 14.52
CA MET A 1 -32.98 9.22 13.76
C MET A 1 -32.01 8.95 12.63
N GLN A 2 -31.31 7.80 12.64
CA GLN A 2 -30.44 7.40 11.53
C GLN A 2 -31.32 6.68 10.50
N HIS A 3 -31.22 7.07 9.23
CA HIS A 3 -32.03 6.49 8.16
C HIS A 3 -31.37 5.19 7.68
N GLU A 4 -31.72 4.08 8.32
CA GLU A 4 -31.16 2.74 8.06
C GLU A 4 -31.22 2.34 6.58
N SER A 5 -32.16 2.88 5.80
CA SER A 5 -32.31 2.57 4.36
C SER A 5 -31.19 3.14 3.48
N LEU A 6 -30.29 3.98 4.01
CA LEU A 6 -29.15 4.52 3.25
C LEU A 6 -27.89 3.66 3.40
N ALA A 7 -27.89 2.67 4.29
CA ALA A 7 -26.74 1.81 4.51
C ALA A 7 -26.71 0.66 3.50
N ALA A 8 -25.66 0.62 2.67
CA ALA A 8 -25.43 -0.51 1.78
C ALA A 8 -24.79 -1.68 2.57
N ALA A 9 -25.59 -2.70 2.90
CA ALA A 9 -25.16 -3.84 3.72
C ALA A 9 -24.01 -4.68 3.10
N ARG A 10 -23.82 -4.58 1.78
CA ARG A 10 -22.85 -5.39 1.03
C ARG A 10 -21.52 -4.69 0.76
N VAL A 11 -21.27 -3.53 1.37
CA VAL A 11 -20.01 -2.80 1.21
C VAL A 11 -18.84 -3.61 1.77
N ARG A 12 -17.72 -3.60 1.04
CA ARG A 12 -16.45 -4.22 1.44
C ARG A 12 -15.36 -3.16 1.47
N TRP A 13 -14.49 -3.25 2.47
CA TRP A 13 -13.31 -2.39 2.58
C TRP A 13 -12.14 -3.05 1.83
N LEU A 14 -11.64 -2.39 0.78
CA LEU A 14 -10.47 -2.81 -0.01
C LEU A 14 -9.22 -1.95 0.27
N GLY A 15 -9.35 -0.96 1.16
CA GLY A 15 -8.25 -0.06 1.48
C GLY A 15 -7.08 -0.78 2.16
N ILE A 16 -5.93 -0.13 2.12
CA ILE A 16 -4.67 -0.61 2.73
C ILE A 16 -4.86 -0.77 4.24
N CYS A 17 -4.55 -1.96 4.75
CA CYS A 17 -4.53 -2.20 6.19
C CYS A 17 -3.14 -1.86 6.74
N THR A 18 -3.09 -1.34 7.97
CA THR A 18 -1.81 -1.02 8.63
C THR A 18 -0.94 -2.26 8.86
N SER A 19 -1.57 -3.41 9.07
CA SER A 19 -0.88 -4.70 9.20
C SER A 19 -0.22 -5.18 7.90
N GLU A 20 -0.70 -4.76 6.73
CA GLU A 20 -0.18 -5.19 5.42
C GLU A 20 1.04 -4.35 4.98
N LEU A 21 1.28 -3.19 5.60
CA LEU A 21 2.31 -2.24 5.15
C LEU A 21 3.71 -2.86 5.09
N ALA A 22 4.06 -3.69 6.07
CA ALA A 22 5.37 -4.36 6.11
C ALA A 22 5.51 -5.40 5.00
N GLU A 23 4.46 -6.19 4.75
CA GLU A 23 4.43 -7.21 3.68
C GLU A 23 4.51 -6.57 2.29
N LEU A 24 3.98 -5.35 2.15
CA LEU A 24 4.07 -4.53 0.94
C LEU A 24 5.43 -3.82 0.77
N GLY A 25 6.40 -4.06 1.66
CA GLY A 25 7.72 -3.42 1.61
C GLY A 25 7.70 -1.91 1.88
N ILE A 26 6.63 -1.39 2.49
CA ILE A 26 6.47 0.03 2.75
C ILE A 26 7.25 0.39 4.02
N CYS A 27 8.35 1.13 3.84
CA CYS A 27 9.14 1.62 4.97
C CYS A 27 8.31 2.59 5.84
N LYS A 28 8.50 2.49 7.17
CA LYS A 28 7.84 3.34 8.16
C LYS A 28 8.08 4.84 7.94
N ASP A 29 9.20 5.20 7.33
CA ASP A 29 9.57 6.59 7.03
C ASP A 29 8.83 7.16 5.82
N ALA A 30 8.25 6.30 4.98
CA ALA A 30 7.34 6.71 3.91
C ALA A 30 5.91 6.97 4.43
N LEU A 31 5.63 6.59 5.68
CA LEU A 31 4.33 6.81 6.33
C LEU A 31 4.30 8.16 7.02
N ILE A 32 3.13 8.79 7.00
CA ILE A 32 2.94 10.08 7.66
C ILE A 32 2.57 9.90 9.14
N PRO A 33 3.12 10.72 10.06
CA PRO A 33 2.73 10.71 11.46
C PRO A 33 1.23 11.00 11.63
N ILE A 34 0.58 10.32 12.56
CA ILE A 34 -0.79 10.68 12.92
C ILE A 34 -0.83 11.98 13.71
N THR A 35 -1.85 12.79 13.47
CA THR A 35 -2.12 14.02 14.22
C THR A 35 -2.89 13.72 15.50
N LYS A 36 -2.98 14.69 16.42
CA LYS A 36 -3.87 14.61 17.60
C LYS A 36 -5.34 14.41 17.20
N HIS A 37 -5.74 14.95 16.05
CA HIS A 37 -7.10 14.78 15.54
C HIS A 37 -7.37 13.32 15.13
N ASP A 38 -6.43 12.73 14.38
CA ASP A 38 -6.51 11.32 13.96
C ASP A 38 -6.60 10.38 15.18
N GLU A 39 -5.77 10.62 16.19
CA GLU A 39 -5.77 9.86 17.45
C GLU A 39 -7.13 9.95 18.18
N LYS A 40 -7.64 11.18 18.36
CA LYS A 40 -8.95 11.39 18.99
C LYS A 40 -10.07 10.70 18.21
N LYS A 41 -10.00 10.73 16.87
CA LYS A 41 -10.95 10.06 15.99
C LYS A 41 -10.89 8.54 16.14
N ALA A 42 -9.70 7.96 16.13
CA ALA A 42 -9.48 6.52 16.28
C ALA A 42 -9.98 6.01 17.65
N LEU A 43 -9.64 6.72 18.73
CA LEU A 43 -10.13 6.39 20.08
C LEU A 43 -11.65 6.50 20.18
N SER A 44 -12.27 7.51 19.55
CA SER A 44 -13.72 7.63 19.48
C SER A 44 -14.36 6.46 18.72
N MET A 45 -13.77 6.03 17.61
CA MET A 45 -14.25 4.88 16.83
C MET A 45 -14.12 3.56 17.61
N LEU A 46 -13.03 3.35 18.35
CA LEU A 46 -12.80 2.16 19.16
C LEU A 46 -13.83 1.96 20.27
N ARG A 47 -14.42 3.05 20.78
CA ARG A 47 -15.47 3.03 21.81
C ARG A 47 -16.86 2.67 21.27
N ARG A 48 -17.08 2.68 19.96
CA ARG A 48 -18.38 2.38 19.37
C ARG A 48 -18.70 0.89 19.47
N SER A 49 -19.95 0.57 19.78
CA SER A 49 -20.49 -0.78 19.64
C SER A 49 -20.55 -1.17 18.15
N GLY A 50 -20.50 -2.48 17.87
CA GLY A 50 -20.63 -2.99 16.49
C GLY A 50 -19.40 -2.81 15.59
N LEU A 51 -18.28 -2.26 16.08
CA LEU A 51 -17.04 -2.20 15.30
C LEU A 51 -16.48 -3.62 15.06
N PRO A 52 -16.27 -4.06 13.80
CA PRO A 52 -15.71 -5.37 13.52
C PRO A 52 -14.34 -5.58 14.15
N LYS A 53 -14.08 -6.80 14.65
CA LYS A 53 -12.81 -7.15 15.34
C LYS A 53 -11.57 -6.81 14.50
N LYS A 54 -11.61 -7.06 13.18
CA LYS A 54 -10.51 -6.72 12.26
C LYS A 54 -10.22 -5.22 12.27
N TRP A 55 -11.25 -4.38 12.16
CA TRP A 55 -11.09 -2.92 12.14
C TRP A 55 -10.61 -2.38 13.48
N ARG A 56 -11.07 -2.96 14.60
CA ARG A 56 -10.53 -2.65 15.93
C ARG A 56 -9.03 -2.88 15.99
N LYS A 57 -8.55 -4.02 15.47
CA LYS A 57 -7.13 -4.36 15.43
C LYS A 57 -6.33 -3.37 14.59
N GLU A 58 -6.80 -3.01 13.40
CA GLU A 58 -6.13 -2.02 12.53
C GLU A 58 -6.07 -0.62 13.17
N LEU A 59 -7.14 -0.16 13.82
CA LEU A 59 -7.11 1.12 14.54
C LEU A 59 -6.13 1.09 15.71
N GLN A 60 -6.02 -0.04 16.42
CA GLN A 60 -5.04 -0.22 17.49
C GLN A 60 -3.61 -0.21 16.95
N TYR A 61 -3.34 -0.87 15.81
CA TYR A 61 -2.05 -0.81 15.13
C TYR A 61 -1.68 0.61 14.70
N MET A 62 -2.63 1.35 14.11
CA MET A 62 -2.42 2.76 13.74
C MET A 62 -2.02 3.63 14.95
N LEU A 63 -2.71 3.45 16.09
CA LEU A 63 -2.42 4.17 17.33
C LEU A 63 -1.06 3.78 17.93
N PHE A 64 -0.73 2.49 17.93
CA PHE A 64 0.56 1.98 18.43
C PHE A 64 1.74 2.46 17.56
N ASN A 65 1.62 2.36 16.23
CA ASN A 65 2.68 2.72 15.31
C ASN A 65 2.82 4.23 15.10
N ARG A 66 1.80 5.02 15.47
CA ARG A 66 1.75 6.48 15.30
C ARG A 66 1.94 6.91 13.84
N ARG A 67 1.40 6.11 12.91
CA ARG A 67 1.54 6.30 11.46
C ARG A 67 0.23 6.03 10.73
N LYS A 68 -0.01 6.78 9.66
CA LYS A 68 -1.05 6.53 8.65
C LYS A 68 -0.42 6.62 7.25
N ALA A 69 -1.15 6.18 6.24
CA ALA A 69 -0.70 6.22 4.84
C ALA A 69 -1.76 6.85 3.96
N GLU A 70 -1.32 7.54 2.92
CA GLU A 70 -2.17 7.88 1.78
C GLU A 70 -2.15 6.73 0.77
N ILE A 71 -3.21 6.56 -0.01
CA ILE A 71 -3.30 5.44 -0.97
C ILE A 71 -2.22 5.50 -2.06
N GLU A 72 -1.75 6.71 -2.37
CA GLU A 72 -0.62 6.96 -3.28
C GLU A 72 0.73 6.43 -2.77
N ILE A 73 0.80 5.89 -1.55
CA ILE A 73 2.01 5.26 -1.04
C ILE A 73 2.46 4.07 -1.91
N LEU A 74 1.51 3.30 -2.45
CA LEU A 74 1.81 2.11 -3.26
C LEU A 74 2.67 2.46 -4.49
N PRO A 75 2.28 3.43 -5.36
CA PRO A 75 3.10 3.81 -6.50
C PRO A 75 4.43 4.47 -6.13
N ASN A 76 4.53 5.08 -4.95
CA ASN A 76 5.72 5.78 -4.52
C ASN A 76 6.86 4.84 -4.08
N VAL A 77 6.54 3.66 -3.52
CA VAL A 77 7.55 2.71 -3.02
C VAL A 77 8.39 2.12 -4.15
N GLN A 78 7.77 1.82 -5.30
CA GLN A 78 8.48 1.29 -6.48
C GLN A 78 9.40 2.32 -7.13
N ARG A 79 8.99 3.60 -7.16
CA ARG A 79 9.85 4.67 -7.70
C ARG A 79 11.15 4.83 -6.91
N LYS A 80 11.10 4.69 -5.58
CA LYS A 80 12.32 4.69 -4.76
C LYS A 80 13.16 3.44 -4.96
N ALA A 81 12.55 2.25 -5.01
CA ALA A 81 13.30 1.01 -5.25
C ALA A 81 14.02 1.02 -6.61
N ALA A 82 13.32 1.40 -7.69
CA ALA A 82 13.88 1.50 -9.04
C ALA A 82 14.94 2.62 -9.16
N ALA A 83 14.77 3.73 -8.46
CA ALA A 83 15.77 4.81 -8.43
C ALA A 83 16.96 4.52 -7.51
N SER A 84 16.80 3.64 -6.51
CA SER A 84 17.84 3.37 -5.52
C SER A 84 18.91 2.40 -5.97
N GLY A 85 18.73 1.66 -7.07
CA GLY A 85 19.80 0.94 -7.79
C GLY A 85 20.91 0.31 -6.92
N PHE A 86 20.59 -0.20 -5.73
CA PHE A 86 21.58 -0.83 -4.86
C PHE A 86 21.72 -2.27 -5.32
N ASP A 87 22.57 -2.38 -6.33
CA ASP A 87 23.27 -3.55 -6.80
C ASP A 87 23.94 -4.26 -5.61
N TYR A 88 23.28 -5.28 -5.08
CA TYR A 88 23.90 -6.29 -4.21
C TYR A 88 24.22 -7.51 -5.10
N ASP A 89 25.06 -7.34 -6.12
CA ASP A 89 25.67 -8.47 -6.82
C ASP A 89 26.99 -8.10 -7.55
N LEU A 90 27.92 -7.44 -6.84
CA LEU A 90 29.29 -7.28 -7.35
C LEU A 90 30.39 -7.58 -6.32
N GLU A 91 30.44 -8.85 -5.89
CA GLU A 91 31.70 -9.52 -5.56
C GLU A 91 31.85 -10.81 -6.40
N ARG A 92 32.14 -10.64 -7.70
CA ARG A 92 33.02 -11.52 -8.50
C ARG A 92 32.86 -11.19 -9.99
N ARG A 93 33.67 -10.27 -10.49
CA ARG A 93 34.48 -10.49 -11.69
C ARG A 93 35.41 -9.31 -11.91
N SER A 94 36.68 -9.63 -11.80
CA SER A 94 37.82 -8.81 -12.15
C SER A 94 37.77 -8.41 -13.62
N GLY A 95 38.14 -7.16 -13.91
CA GLY A 95 38.84 -6.83 -15.14
C GLY A 95 38.08 -6.03 -16.20
N ASP A 96 38.57 -4.81 -16.37
CA ASP A 96 38.82 -4.12 -17.65
C ASP A 96 37.85 -3.02 -18.10
N MET A 97 38.51 -2.00 -18.64
CA MET A 97 38.16 -0.59 -18.74
C MET A 97 38.04 -0.23 -20.22
N THR A 98 36.92 0.33 -20.68
CA THR A 98 36.83 1.37 -21.75
C THR A 98 35.41 1.91 -21.92
N ASP A 99 35.31 3.23 -21.90
CA ASP A 99 34.18 4.14 -22.22
C ASP A 99 34.17 4.48 -23.74
N PRO A 100 33.35 5.39 -24.30
CA PRO A 100 31.89 5.60 -24.31
C PRO A 100 31.29 5.66 -25.75
N LEU A 101 29.95 5.81 -25.82
CA LEU A 101 29.13 6.52 -26.83
C LEU A 101 28.14 5.69 -27.67
N ASP A 102 26.87 6.11 -27.51
CA ASP A 102 25.82 6.26 -28.51
C ASP A 102 25.38 5.05 -29.33
N ASN A 103 24.18 4.54 -29.02
CA ASN A 103 23.14 4.47 -30.05
C ASN A 103 21.73 4.46 -29.44
N LEU A 104 21.00 5.53 -29.75
CA LEU A 104 19.57 5.74 -29.56
C LEU A 104 18.77 4.57 -30.16
N HIS A 105 18.27 3.69 -29.30
CA HIS A 105 17.10 2.88 -29.61
C HIS A 105 15.87 3.60 -29.06
N PHE A 106 15.31 4.51 -29.88
CA PHE A 106 13.98 5.08 -29.65
C PHE A 106 12.93 3.98 -29.93
N THR A 107 12.83 3.03 -29.01
CA THR A 107 11.76 2.03 -28.98
C THR A 107 11.35 1.79 -27.54
N SER A 108 10.38 2.56 -27.08
CA SER A 108 9.13 1.99 -26.58
C SER A 108 8.27 3.15 -26.11
N PHE A 109 6.98 3.09 -26.41
CA PHE A 109 5.99 3.78 -25.60
C PHE A 109 6.16 3.24 -24.18
N GLN A 110 6.95 3.94 -23.37
CA GLN A 110 7.12 3.64 -21.96
C GLN A 110 5.80 4.00 -21.29
N THR A 111 4.90 3.03 -21.22
CA THR A 111 3.72 3.11 -20.36
C THR A 111 4.21 3.11 -18.92
N SER A 112 4.66 4.26 -18.45
CA SER A 112 5.08 4.51 -17.08
C SER A 112 3.85 4.65 -16.19
N GLU A 113 3.02 3.60 -16.13
CA GLU A 113 1.84 3.57 -15.29
C GLU A 113 2.11 2.85 -13.95
N PRO A 114 1.48 3.31 -12.85
CA PRO A 114 1.69 2.82 -11.50
C PRO A 114 1.04 1.44 -11.28
N GLN A 115 1.69 0.38 -11.79
CA GLN A 115 1.14 -0.98 -11.79
C GLN A 115 0.77 -1.51 -10.39
N CYS A 116 1.37 -1.02 -9.31
CA CYS A 116 1.15 -1.58 -7.97
C CYS A 116 -0.24 -1.31 -7.38
N LEU A 117 -0.85 -0.12 -7.56
CA LEU A 117 -2.20 0.13 -7.00
C LEU A 117 -3.24 -0.69 -7.76
N THR A 118 -3.14 -0.72 -9.09
CA THR A 118 -4.01 -1.53 -9.94
C THR A 118 -3.84 -3.01 -9.62
N ALA A 119 -2.61 -3.52 -9.55
CA ALA A 119 -2.35 -4.92 -9.19
C ALA A 119 -2.89 -5.26 -7.79
N TYR A 120 -2.64 -4.40 -6.80
CA TYR A 120 -3.12 -4.56 -5.43
C TYR A 120 -4.67 -4.60 -5.37
N LEU A 121 -5.34 -3.68 -6.05
CA LEU A 121 -6.80 -3.64 -6.07
C LEU A 121 -7.37 -4.83 -6.83
N THR A 122 -6.78 -5.20 -7.97
CA THR A 122 -7.18 -6.39 -8.74
C THR A 122 -7.07 -7.65 -7.90
N ASP A 123 -5.94 -7.87 -7.22
CA ASP A 123 -5.74 -9.02 -6.34
C ASP A 123 -6.81 -9.10 -5.23
N LYS A 124 -7.08 -7.98 -4.54
CA LYS A 124 -8.13 -7.92 -3.51
C LYS A 124 -9.53 -8.15 -4.06
N ILE A 125 -9.83 -7.61 -5.25
CA ILE A 125 -11.13 -7.80 -5.90
C ILE A 125 -11.30 -9.27 -6.27
N THR A 126 -10.32 -9.88 -6.93
CA THR A 126 -10.34 -11.30 -7.32
C THR A 126 -10.53 -12.20 -6.10
N THR A 127 -9.75 -11.99 -5.03
CA THR A 127 -9.89 -12.75 -3.77
C THR A 127 -11.32 -12.69 -3.21
N ILE A 128 -11.97 -11.53 -3.29
CA ILE A 128 -13.35 -11.38 -2.81
C ILE A 128 -14.34 -12.05 -3.74
N VAL A 129 -14.19 -11.90 -5.05
CA VAL A 129 -15.05 -12.55 -6.06
C VAL A 129 -14.97 -14.07 -5.90
N ASP A 130 -13.77 -14.62 -5.76
CA ASP A 130 -13.55 -16.06 -5.56
C ASP A 130 -14.21 -16.57 -4.28
N SER A 131 -14.20 -15.76 -3.21
CA SER A 131 -14.89 -16.09 -1.95
C SER A 131 -16.42 -16.18 -2.08
N TYR A 132 -17.01 -15.60 -3.13
CA TYR A 132 -18.42 -15.78 -3.47
C TYR A 132 -18.64 -16.99 -4.38
N ALA A 133 -17.72 -17.31 -5.29
CA ALA A 133 -17.83 -18.47 -6.17
C ALA A 133 -17.66 -19.81 -5.42
N ALA A 134 -16.96 -19.80 -4.28
CA ALA A 134 -16.75 -20.97 -3.43
C ALA A 134 -17.92 -21.30 -2.47
N LYS A 135 -19.05 -20.59 -2.56
CA LYS A 135 -20.26 -20.79 -1.74
C LYS A 135 -21.43 -21.24 -2.60
#